data_AF-A0A3N2IDX6-F1
#
_entry.id   AF-A0A3N2IDX6-F1
#
_cell.length_a   1.000
_cell.length_b   1.000
_cell.length_c   1.000
_cell.angle_alpha   90.00
_cell.angle_beta   90.00
_cell.angle_gamma   90.00
#
_symmetry.space_group_name_H-M   'P 1'
#
loop_
_entity.id
_entity.type
_entity.pdbx_description
1 polymer ?
#
loop_
_entity_poly.entity_id
_entity_poly.type
_entity_poly.pdbx_seq_one_letter_code
_entity_poly.pdbx_strand_id
1 'polypeptide(L)'
;MRFCTRWEVSGRWFEVCLFDDHFLYATRPVSSADEPEFVRVGHDCIAGIDTVDRGALTEVTLTTTSGTSETVPCPRAVAAALLTRWTNRPGAEGARGGSGPADA
;
A
#
# COMPACT_ATOMS: atom_id res chain seq x y z
N MET A 1 -10.15 -10.67 7.96
CA MET A 1 -10.34 -9.29 7.45
C MET A 1 -9.60 -8.34 8.36
N ARG A 2 -8.60 -7.59 7.86
CA ARG A 2 -7.81 -6.73 8.75
C ARG A 2 -7.87 -5.24 8.46
N PHE A 3 -8.15 -4.81 7.23
CA PHE A 3 -8.34 -3.39 6.92
C PHE A 3 -8.93 -3.19 5.52
N CYS A 4 -9.91 -2.31 5.39
CA CYS A 4 -10.34 -1.75 4.10
C CYS A 4 -10.72 -0.30 4.34
N THR A 5 -10.26 0.59 3.47
CA THR A 5 -10.67 1.99 3.54
C THR A 5 -10.67 2.62 2.16
N ARG A 6 -11.60 3.55 2.00
CA ARG A 6 -11.81 4.30 0.77
C ARG A 6 -11.70 5.80 1.05
N TRP A 7 -11.14 6.53 0.12
CA TRP A 7 -11.08 7.99 0.16
C TRP A 7 -11.18 8.57 -1.25
N GLU A 8 -11.37 9.89 -1.33
CA GLU A 8 -11.42 10.62 -2.58
C GLU A 8 -10.33 11.70 -2.60
N VAL A 9 -9.62 11.80 -3.72
CA VAL A 9 -8.67 12.89 -4.00
C VAL A 9 -8.85 13.30 -5.46
N SER A 10 -9.03 14.59 -5.71
CA SER A 10 -9.08 15.18 -7.07
C SER A 10 -10.10 14.51 -8.01
N GLY A 11 -11.30 14.19 -7.51
CA GLY A 11 -12.37 13.59 -8.31
C GLY A 11 -12.17 12.11 -8.67
N ARG A 12 -11.21 11.43 -8.03
CA ARG A 12 -11.04 9.97 -8.07
C ARG A 12 -11.19 9.41 -6.68
N TRP A 13 -11.92 8.30 -6.57
CA TRP A 13 -11.88 7.52 -5.34
C TRP A 13 -10.82 6.44 -5.45
N PHE A 14 -10.23 6.13 -4.30
CA PHE A 14 -9.20 5.16 -4.10
C PHE A 14 -9.63 4.26 -2.95
N GLU A 15 -9.38 2.97 -3.06
CA GLU A 15 -9.60 2.00 -1.99
C GLU A 15 -8.37 1.13 -1.84
N VAL A 16 -7.99 0.91 -0.59
CA VAL A 16 -6.99 -0.09 -0.25
C VAL A 16 -7.57 -1.05 0.76
N CYS A 17 -7.30 -2.32 0.54
CA CYS A 17 -7.66 -3.39 1.44
C CYS A 17 -6.44 -4.26 1.72
N LEU A 18 -6.24 -4.56 3.00
CA LEU A 18 -5.30 -5.55 3.48
C LEU A 18 -6.10 -6.75 3.98
N PHE A 19 -6.14 -7.79 3.15
CA PHE A 19 -6.72 -9.07 3.50
C PHE A 19 -5.69 -9.93 4.23
N ASP A 20 -6.01 -11.17 4.52
CA ASP A 20 -5.10 -12.08 5.22
C ASP A 20 -4.05 -12.68 4.24
N ASP A 21 -4.42 -12.83 2.96
CA ASP A 21 -3.60 -13.43 1.90
C ASP A 21 -3.12 -12.45 0.82
N HIS A 22 -3.77 -11.29 0.66
CA HIS A 22 -3.44 -10.34 -0.41
C HIS A 22 -3.70 -8.88 -0.04
N PHE A 23 -2.99 -8.00 -0.75
CA PHE A 23 -3.27 -6.58 -0.84
C PHE A 23 -4.12 -6.30 -2.08
N LEU A 24 -5.12 -5.45 -1.92
CA LEU A 24 -5.94 -4.95 -3.02
C LEU A 24 -5.86 -3.42 -3.03
N TYR A 25 -5.62 -2.88 -4.21
CA TYR A 25 -5.81 -1.47 -4.53
C TYR A 25 -6.84 -1.34 -5.64
N ALA A 26 -7.78 -0.43 -5.47
CA ALA A 26 -8.78 -0.12 -6.47
C ALA A 26 -8.87 1.40 -6.67
N THR A 27 -9.04 1.84 -7.93
CA THR A 27 -9.28 3.24 -8.25
C THR A 27 -10.31 3.39 -9.35
N ARG A 28 -11.08 4.48 -9.27
CA ARG A 28 -12.01 4.88 -10.33
C ARG A 28 -12.32 6.38 -10.25
N PRO A 29 -12.55 7.06 -11.39
CA PRO A 29 -13.19 8.38 -11.38
C PRO A 29 -14.51 8.35 -10.61
N VAL A 30 -14.77 9.36 -9.79
CA VAL A 30 -16.00 9.45 -8.98
C VAL A 30 -17.25 9.49 -9.85
N SER A 31 -17.14 10.12 -11.02
CA SER A 31 -18.23 10.24 -12.00
C SER A 31 -18.42 9.02 -12.89
N SER A 32 -17.50 8.04 -12.88
CA SER A 32 -17.59 6.86 -13.74
C SER A 32 -18.42 5.76 -13.09
N ALA A 33 -19.30 5.16 -13.90
CA ALA A 33 -20.07 3.97 -13.56
C ALA A 33 -19.37 2.66 -13.97
N ASP A 34 -18.20 2.75 -14.61
CA ASP A 34 -17.45 1.59 -15.08
C ASP A 34 -16.91 0.75 -13.91
N GLU A 35 -16.41 -0.44 -14.22
CA GLU A 35 -15.69 -1.22 -13.22
C GLU A 35 -14.41 -0.50 -12.78
N PRO A 36 -14.03 -0.58 -11.49
CA PRO A 36 -12.78 0.00 -11.01
C PRO A 36 -11.56 -0.66 -11.67
N GLU A 37 -10.48 0.10 -11.78
CA GLU A 37 -9.17 -0.47 -12.05
C GLU A 37 -8.68 -1.15 -10.76
N PHE A 38 -8.35 -2.44 -10.82
CA PHE A 38 -7.91 -3.22 -9.67
C PHE A 38 -6.48 -3.72 -9.82
N VAL A 39 -5.72 -3.58 -8.74
CA VAL A 39 -4.43 -4.22 -8.55
C VAL A 39 -4.54 -5.15 -7.35
N ARG A 40 -4.36 -6.45 -7.59
CA ARG A 40 -4.36 -7.48 -6.54
C ARG A 40 -2.98 -8.11 -6.48
N VAL A 41 -2.35 -8.06 -5.30
CA VAL A 41 -1.00 -8.62 -5.08
C VAL A 41 -1.04 -9.57 -3.89
N GLY A 42 -0.66 -10.83 -4.12
CA GLY A 42 -0.48 -11.80 -3.04
C GLY A 42 0.58 -11.32 -2.04
N HIS A 43 0.37 -11.58 -0.74
CA HIS A 43 1.27 -11.10 0.31
C HIS A 43 2.71 -11.58 0.20
N ASP A 44 2.90 -12.76 -0.39
CA ASP A 44 4.16 -13.39 -0.74
C ASP A 44 4.87 -12.71 -1.93
N CYS A 45 4.11 -11.96 -2.73
CA CYS A 45 4.61 -11.19 -3.86
C CYS A 45 4.93 -9.73 -3.50
N ILE A 46 4.78 -9.32 -2.24
CA ILE A 46 5.06 -7.94 -1.80
C ILE A 46 6.40 -7.92 -1.08
N ALA A 47 7.35 -7.17 -1.65
CA ALA A 47 8.65 -6.90 -1.04
C ALA A 47 8.55 -5.82 0.06
N GLY A 48 7.68 -4.82 -0.13
CA GLY A 48 7.52 -3.73 0.83
C GLY A 48 6.32 -2.84 0.57
N ILE A 49 5.90 -2.13 1.62
CA ILE A 49 4.97 -1.00 1.55
C ILE A 49 5.65 0.15 2.27
N ASP A 50 5.95 1.21 1.53
CA ASP A 50 6.64 2.40 2.03
C ASP A 50 5.72 3.61 1.96
N THR A 51 6.05 4.66 2.72
CA THR A 51 5.32 5.93 2.68
C THR A 51 6.25 7.12 2.59
N VAL A 52 5.92 8.08 1.72
CA VAL A 52 6.60 9.36 1.63
C VAL A 52 5.61 10.49 1.94
N ASP A 53 5.91 11.30 2.94
CA ASP A 53 5.08 12.45 3.28
C ASP A 53 5.25 13.57 2.22
N ARG A 54 4.13 14.03 1.65
CA ARG A 54 4.06 15.12 0.66
C ARG A 54 3.08 16.19 1.12
N GLY A 55 3.26 16.70 2.34
CA GLY A 55 2.39 17.71 2.93
C GLY A 55 1.06 17.13 3.43
N ALA A 56 -0.06 17.56 2.85
CA ALA A 56 -1.41 17.14 3.29
C ALA A 56 -1.76 15.68 2.91
N LEU A 57 -1.02 15.11 1.96
CA LEU A 57 -1.14 13.72 1.53
C LEU A 57 0.17 12.97 1.81
N THR A 58 0.04 11.67 2.02
CA THR A 58 1.14 10.73 2.09
C THR A 58 1.07 9.85 0.85
N GLU A 59 2.17 9.71 0.12
CA GLU A 59 2.28 8.75 -0.96
C GLU A 59 2.54 7.37 -0.37
N VAL A 60 1.74 6.37 -0.73
CA VAL A 60 1.98 4.96 -0.38
C VAL A 60 2.58 4.28 -1.60
N THR A 61 3.76 3.68 -1.45
CA THR A 61 4.42 2.91 -2.51
C THR A 61 4.35 1.43 -2.17
N LEU A 62 3.71 0.64 -3.04
CA LEU A 62 3.74 -0.81 -3.00
C LEU A 62 4.87 -1.30 -3.90
N THR A 63 5.81 -2.08 -3.37
CA THR A 63 6.87 -2.72 -4.15
C THR A 63 6.67 -4.22 -4.15
N THR A 64 6.59 -4.80 -5.35
CA THR A 64 6.46 -6.24 -5.56
C THR A 64 7.83 -6.93 -5.58
N THR A 65 7.86 -8.24 -5.37
CA THR A 65 9.09 -9.05 -5.42
C THR A 65 9.72 -9.12 -6.80
N SER A 66 8.97 -8.84 -7.87
CA SER A 66 9.51 -8.65 -9.23
C SER A 66 10.21 -7.31 -9.44
N GLY A 67 10.22 -6.43 -8.44
CA GLY A 67 10.82 -5.10 -8.52
C GLY A 67 9.90 -4.03 -9.13
N THR A 68 8.64 -4.36 -9.43
CA THR A 68 7.64 -3.37 -9.88
C THR A 68 7.13 -2.60 -8.69
N SER A 69 7.13 -1.27 -8.78
CA SER A 69 6.60 -0.38 -7.74
C SER A 69 5.45 0.47 -8.27
N GLU A 70 4.44 0.68 -7.44
CA GLU A 70 3.29 1.55 -7.72
C GLU A 70 3.08 2.52 -6.55
N THR A 71 2.88 3.80 -6.85
CA THR A 71 2.71 4.86 -5.85
C THR A 71 1.33 5.49 -5.96
N VAL A 72 0.63 5.62 -4.84
CA VAL A 72 -0.74 6.15 -4.79
C VAL A 72 -0.90 7.24 -3.73
N PRO A 73 -1.70 8.29 -3.99
CA PRO A 73 -1.97 9.33 -3.00
C PRO A 73 -2.90 8.80 -1.91
N CYS A 74 -2.50 8.92 -0.65
CA CYS A 74 -3.19 8.34 0.48
C CYS A 74 -3.31 9.34 1.65
N PRO A 75 -4.46 9.43 2.35
CA PRO A 75 -4.55 10.19 3.58
C PRO A 75 -3.57 9.66 4.62
N ARG A 76 -2.85 10.55 5.30
CA ARG A 76 -1.83 10.18 6.31
C ARG A 76 -2.34 9.17 7.35
N ALA A 77 -3.56 9.36 7.83
CA ALA A 77 -4.18 8.45 8.81
C ALA A 77 -4.41 7.04 8.25
N VAL A 78 -4.78 6.94 6.97
CA VAL A 78 -4.95 5.65 6.27
C VAL A 78 -3.59 4.99 6.08
N ALA A 79 -2.60 5.73 5.59
CA ALA A 79 -1.25 5.22 5.36
C ALA A 79 -0.63 4.67 6.66
N ALA A 80 -0.72 5.42 7.77
CA ALA A 80 -0.23 4.97 9.07
C ALA A 80 -0.95 3.69 9.56
N ALA A 81 -2.27 3.63 9.39
CA ALA A 81 -3.08 2.48 9.78
C ALA A 81 -2.80 1.23 8.93
N LEU A 82 -2.49 1.42 7.64
CA LEU A 82 -2.07 0.37 6.72
C LEU A 82 -0.69 -0.18 7.12
N LEU A 83 0.31 0.70 7.27
CA LEU A 83 1.67 0.33 7.65
C LEU A 83 1.74 -0.41 8.98
N THR A 84 0.98 0.05 9.98
CA THR A 84 0.91 -0.61 11.29
C THR A 84 0.43 -2.05 11.16
N ARG A 85 -0.56 -2.32 10.30
CA ARG A 85 -1.07 -3.68 10.11
C ARG A 85 -0.16 -4.53 9.24
N TRP A 86 0.45 -3.93 8.23
CA TRP A 86 1.44 -4.56 7.38
C TRP A 86 2.66 -5.05 8.18
N THR A 87 3.21 -4.19 9.04
CA THR A 87 4.38 -4.51 9.86
C THR A 87 4.10 -5.51 10.98
N ASN A 88 2.88 -5.52 11.52
CA ASN A 88 2.46 -6.46 12.56
C ASN A 88 1.91 -7.79 12.01
N ARG A 89 2.04 -8.07 10.70
CA ARG A 89 1.59 -9.34 10.15
C ARG A 89 2.50 -10.49 10.60
N PRO A 90 1.94 -11.65 10.97
CA PRO A 90 2.75 -12.84 11.22
C PRO A 90 3.50 -13.20 9.93
N GLY A 91 4.83 -13.20 9.98
CA GLY A 91 5.72 -13.39 8.82
C GLY A 91 6.52 -12.15 8.37
N ALA A 92 6.28 -10.95 8.93
CA ALA A 92 7.11 -9.77 8.64
C ALA A 92 8.55 -9.83 9.22
N GLU A 93 8.85 -10.79 10.09
CA GLU A 93 10.18 -10.97 10.68
C GLU A 93 11.29 -11.33 9.67
N GLY A 94 10.93 -11.73 8.43
CA GLY A 94 11.90 -12.00 7.36
C GLY A 94 12.42 -10.76 6.62
N ALA A 95 11.81 -9.58 6.78
CA ALA A 95 12.18 -8.37 6.02
C ALA A 95 13.01 -7.36 6.83
N ARG A 96 13.36 -7.67 8.09
CA ARG A 96 14.32 -6.87 8.89
C ARG A 96 15.73 -7.42 8.71
N GLY A 97 16.26 -7.30 7.50
CA GLY A 97 17.62 -7.72 7.15
C GLY A 97 18.41 -6.61 6.48
N GLY A 98 19.06 -5.76 7.28
CA GLY A 98 20.34 -5.13 6.91
C GLY A 98 20.29 -3.72 6.32
N SER A 99 20.16 -2.70 7.17
CA SER A 99 21.00 -1.50 7.01
C SER A 99 22.26 -1.71 7.84
N GLY A 100 23.20 -2.51 7.31
CA GLY A 100 24.58 -2.54 7.78
C GLY A 100 25.40 -1.54 6.95
N PRO A 101 26.38 -0.82 7.54
CA PRO A 101 27.18 0.13 6.80
C PRO A 101 28.00 -0.61 5.73
N ALA A 102 28.03 -0.06 4.51
CA ALA A 102 28.95 -0.48 3.48
C ALA A 102 30.40 -0.30 3.96
N ASP A 103 31.21 -1.33 3.66
CA ASP A 103 32.62 -1.58 3.98
C ASP A 103 33.56 -0.41 4.31
N ALA A 104 34.52 -0.75 5.18
CA ALA A 104 35.78 -0.06 5.44
C ALA A 104 36.89 -0.59 4.52
#